data_AF-A0A942Z540-F1
#
_entry.id   AF-A0A942Z540-F1
#
_cell.length_a   1.000
_cell.length_b   1.000
_cell.length_c   1.000
_cell.angle_alpha   90.00
_cell.angle_beta   90.00
_cell.angle_gamma   90.00
#
_symmetry.space_group_name_H-M   'P 1'
#
loop_
_entity.id
_entity.type
_entity.pdbx_description
1 polymer ?
#
loop_
_entity_poly.entity_id
_entity_poly.type
_entity_poly.pdbx_seq_one_letter_code
_entity_poly.pdbx_strand_id
1 'polypeptide(L)'
;MSTVFSQIEGASKLQIKAFVKGDSSPFHSLDFSTSKVYELTDYTLRTPLEKMDVFNELLQLKHNCELWILPVREETTALLREIPNDEIYDKTASLFAMLSTIKETVERDRTFMIAKGEICSELVETLQELGFTLREKDAEELLEIELL
;
A
#
# COMPACT_ATOMS: atom_id res chain seq x y z
N MET A 1 16.19 -5.97 -15.51
CA MET A 1 15.35 -7.05 -16.09
C MET A 1 14.43 -7.51 -14.96
N SER A 2 13.23 -6.95 -14.87
CA SER A 2 12.27 -7.36 -13.84
C SER A 2 11.61 -8.67 -14.28
N THR A 3 11.64 -9.66 -13.41
CA THR A 3 11.02 -10.97 -13.63
C THR A 3 9.51 -10.81 -13.61
N VAL A 4 8.88 -10.88 -14.79
CA VAL A 4 7.44 -10.95 -14.95
C VAL A 4 6.99 -12.33 -14.48
N PHE A 5 6.22 -12.40 -13.39
CA PHE A 5 5.49 -13.63 -13.07
C PHE A 5 4.44 -13.85 -14.15
N SER A 6 4.60 -14.95 -14.89
CA SER A 6 3.82 -15.30 -16.08
C SER A 6 2.34 -15.53 -15.75
N GLN A 7 1.47 -14.84 -16.50
CA GLN A 7 0.01 -15.01 -16.51
C GLN A 7 -0.41 -16.47 -16.77
N ILE A 8 -1.37 -16.95 -15.98
CA ILE A 8 -2.15 -18.16 -16.26
C ILE A 8 -3.53 -17.68 -16.73
N GLU A 9 -3.96 -18.03 -17.95
CA GLU A 9 -5.27 -17.61 -18.49
C GLU A 9 -6.44 -18.07 -17.59
N GLY A 10 -7.34 -17.13 -17.26
CA GLY A 10 -8.15 -17.12 -16.03
C GLY A 10 -7.63 -16.10 -14.98
N ALA A 11 -6.49 -15.47 -15.30
CA ALA A 11 -5.74 -14.53 -14.48
C ALA A 11 -6.59 -13.43 -13.86
N SER A 12 -6.41 -13.27 -12.55
CA SER A 12 -6.72 -12.05 -11.83
C SER A 12 -6.32 -10.83 -12.66
N LYS A 13 -7.22 -9.84 -12.74
CA LYS A 13 -6.90 -8.54 -13.38
C LYS A 13 -6.05 -7.65 -12.46
N LEU A 14 -5.78 -8.11 -11.23
CA LEU A 14 -4.81 -7.54 -10.34
C LEU A 14 -3.40 -8.01 -10.70
N GLN A 15 -2.53 -7.08 -11.05
CA GLN A 15 -1.10 -7.34 -11.23
C GLN A 15 -0.38 -7.00 -9.94
N ILE A 16 0.20 -8.00 -9.26
CA ILE A 16 1.00 -7.78 -8.06
C ILE A 16 2.46 -7.62 -8.46
N LYS A 17 3.05 -6.48 -8.10
CA LYS A 17 4.44 -6.12 -8.40
C LYS A 17 5.17 -5.81 -7.09
N ALA A 18 6.27 -6.50 -6.87
CA ALA A 18 7.17 -6.21 -5.75
C ALA A 18 8.35 -5.39 -6.27
N PHE A 19 8.74 -4.36 -5.52
CA PHE A 19 9.94 -3.62 -5.83
C PHE A 19 11.18 -4.47 -5.59
N VAL A 20 12.13 -4.43 -6.52
CA VAL A 20 13.45 -5.04 -6.39
C VAL A 20 14.48 -3.92 -6.29
N LYS A 21 15.37 -4.02 -5.30
CA LYS A 21 16.43 -3.03 -5.06
C LYS A 21 17.21 -2.72 -6.34
N GLY A 22 17.19 -1.44 -6.75
CA GLY A 22 17.82 -0.95 -7.98
C GLY A 22 16.87 -0.71 -9.15
N ASP A 23 15.60 -1.12 -9.06
CA ASP A 23 14.56 -0.71 -10.01
C ASP A 23 14.17 0.77 -9.76
N SER A 24 13.66 1.43 -10.79
CA SER A 24 13.11 2.79 -10.66
C SER A 24 11.77 2.79 -9.95
N SER A 25 11.47 3.85 -9.19
CA SER A 25 10.14 4.04 -8.59
C SER A 25 9.03 3.94 -9.65
N PRO A 26 7.93 3.22 -9.37
CA PRO A 26 6.84 3.04 -10.33
C PRO A 26 6.07 4.35 -10.60
N PHE A 27 6.26 5.36 -9.75
CA PHE A 27 5.50 6.62 -9.83
C PHE A 27 6.09 7.62 -10.82
N HIS A 28 7.40 7.57 -11.13
CA HIS A 28 8.03 8.53 -12.04
C HIS A 28 7.50 8.45 -13.48
N SER A 29 7.08 7.26 -13.92
CA SER A 29 6.56 7.01 -15.26
C SER A 29 5.04 7.02 -15.34
N LEU A 30 4.35 7.31 -14.22
CA LEU A 30 2.89 7.24 -14.16
C LEU A 30 2.25 8.51 -14.72
N ASP A 31 1.22 8.34 -15.54
CA ASP A 31 0.38 9.45 -15.98
C ASP A 31 -0.75 9.70 -14.97
N PHE A 32 -0.54 10.68 -14.09
CA PHE A 32 -1.49 11.10 -13.05
C PHE A 32 -2.76 11.77 -13.60
N SER A 33 -2.82 12.10 -14.90
CA SER A 33 -4.04 12.64 -15.51
C SER A 33 -5.07 11.54 -15.79
N THR A 34 -4.62 10.30 -15.97
CA THR A 34 -5.46 9.15 -16.34
C THR A 34 -5.50 8.08 -15.25
N SER A 35 -4.55 8.09 -14.34
CA SER A 35 -4.39 7.10 -13.27
C SER A 35 -4.41 7.75 -11.90
N LYS A 36 -4.97 7.04 -10.92
CA LYS A 36 -4.93 7.40 -9.51
C LYS A 36 -4.14 6.35 -8.73
N VAL A 37 -3.52 6.80 -7.65
CA VAL A 37 -2.76 5.94 -6.73
C VAL A 37 -3.38 6.02 -5.35
N TYR A 38 -3.67 4.87 -4.78
CA TYR A 38 -4.17 4.73 -3.42
C TYR A 38 -3.15 3.98 -2.59
N GLU A 39 -2.81 4.53 -1.43
CA GLU A 39 -2.10 3.78 -0.40
C GLU A 39 -3.11 2.94 0.40
N LEU A 40 -2.81 1.65 0.58
CA LEU A 40 -3.64 0.70 1.32
C LEU A 40 -2.98 0.39 2.65
N THR A 41 -3.73 0.57 3.73
CA THR A 41 -3.32 0.15 5.06
C THR A 41 -4.36 -0.79 5.67
N ASP A 42 -3.89 -1.92 6.17
CA ASP A 42 -4.71 -2.88 6.91
C ASP A 42 -4.46 -2.71 8.42
N TYR A 43 -5.37 -2.00 9.10
CA TYR A 43 -5.38 -1.90 10.56
C TYR A 43 -6.18 -3.02 11.23
N THR A 44 -6.75 -3.92 10.45
CA THR A 44 -7.48 -5.05 11.01
C THR A 44 -6.47 -6.00 11.65
N LEU A 45 -6.72 -6.40 12.90
CA LEU A 45 -5.90 -7.36 13.62
C LEU A 45 -6.21 -8.81 13.18
N ARG A 46 -6.45 -8.99 11.88
CA ARG A 46 -6.82 -10.27 11.26
C ARG A 46 -5.77 -11.32 11.53
N THR A 47 -6.27 -12.51 11.83
CA THR A 47 -5.48 -13.73 11.87
C THR A 47 -4.88 -14.03 10.49
N PRO A 48 -3.81 -14.84 10.41
CA PRO A 48 -3.23 -15.23 9.13
C PRO A 48 -4.23 -15.87 8.15
N LEU A 49 -5.22 -16.61 8.66
CA LEU A 49 -6.25 -17.24 7.84
C LEU A 49 -7.16 -16.19 7.19
N GLU A 50 -7.66 -15.24 7.99
CA GLU A 50 -8.49 -14.14 7.49
C GLU A 50 -7.75 -13.25 6.49
N LYS A 51 -6.44 -13.04 6.68
CA LYS A 51 -5.62 -12.32 5.69
C LYS A 51 -5.55 -13.05 4.35
N MET A 52 -5.45 -14.38 4.38
CA MET A 52 -5.44 -15.20 3.17
C MET A 52 -6.78 -15.12 2.44
N ASP A 53 -7.89 -15.13 3.17
CA ASP A 53 -9.23 -15.01 2.58
C ASP A 53 -9.41 -13.65 1.88
N VAL A 54 -9.05 -12.55 2.56
CA VAL A 54 -9.09 -11.20 1.98
C VAL A 54 -8.17 -11.07 0.77
N PHE A 55 -6.99 -11.69 0.81
CA PHE A 55 -6.08 -11.71 -0.33
C PHE A 55 -6.68 -12.46 -1.53
N ASN A 56 -7.38 -13.57 -1.29
CA ASN A 56 -8.08 -14.29 -2.36
C ASN A 56 -9.21 -13.44 -2.96
N GLU A 57 -9.91 -12.65 -2.16
CA GLU A 57 -10.93 -11.71 -2.64
C GLU A 57 -10.31 -10.57 -3.48
N LEU A 58 -9.15 -10.04 -3.07
CA LEU A 58 -8.38 -9.09 -3.88
C LEU A 58 -8.00 -9.64 -5.26
N LEU A 59 -7.68 -10.94 -5.35
CA LEU A 59 -7.39 -11.58 -6.65
C LEU A 59 -8.63 -11.66 -7.56
N GLN A 60 -9.84 -11.47 -7.05
CA GLN A 60 -11.08 -11.52 -7.83
C GLN A 60 -11.51 -10.16 -8.39
N LEU A 61 -10.68 -9.12 -8.25
CA LEU A 61 -10.97 -7.79 -8.79
C LEU A 61 -11.29 -7.85 -10.29
N LYS A 62 -12.39 -7.20 -10.66
CA LYS A 62 -12.95 -7.21 -12.03
C LYS A 62 -12.25 -6.25 -12.98
N HIS A 63 -11.37 -5.40 -12.47
CA HIS A 63 -10.73 -4.33 -13.22
C HIS A 63 -9.22 -4.50 -13.24
N ASN A 64 -8.58 -3.94 -14.27
CA ASN A 64 -7.13 -3.96 -14.38
C ASN A 64 -6.54 -2.96 -13.39
N CYS A 65 -5.91 -3.48 -12.34
CA CYS A 65 -5.26 -2.71 -11.29
C CYS A 65 -3.84 -3.23 -11.06
N GLU A 66 -2.95 -2.38 -10.59
CA GLU A 66 -1.61 -2.78 -10.17
C GLU A 66 -1.47 -2.61 -8.66
N LEU A 67 -1.08 -3.67 -7.96
CA LEU A 67 -0.70 -3.62 -6.55
C LEU A 67 0.81 -3.60 -6.44
N TRP A 68 1.36 -2.56 -5.83
CA TRP A 68 2.78 -2.38 -5.59
C TRP A 68 3.09 -2.49 -4.10
N ILE A 69 4.08 -3.32 -3.76
CA ILE A 69 4.65 -3.39 -2.40
C ILE A 69 6.06 -2.79 -2.47
N LEU A 70 6.23 -1.66 -1.79
CA LEU A 70 7.44 -0.85 -1.84
C LEU A 70 8.10 -0.80 -0.46
N PRO A 71 9.36 -1.26 -0.33
CA PRO A 71 10.14 -1.07 0.89
C PRO A 71 10.62 0.38 0.95
N VAL A 72 10.18 1.10 1.96
CA VAL A 72 10.47 2.52 2.17
C VAL A 72 11.28 2.75 3.44
N ARG A 73 11.98 3.87 3.48
CA ARG A 73 12.60 4.40 4.68
C ARG A 73 11.84 5.61 5.18
N GLU A 74 11.40 5.60 6.43
CA GLU A 74 10.58 6.67 7.00
C GLU A 74 10.99 7.03 8.42
N GLU A 75 10.62 8.23 8.88
CA GLU A 75 10.80 8.62 10.29
C GLU A 75 10.00 7.68 11.19
N THR A 76 10.61 7.23 12.30
CA THR A 76 9.98 6.31 13.26
C THR A 76 8.66 6.85 13.83
N THR A 77 8.49 8.17 13.87
CA THR A 77 7.28 8.85 14.38
C THR A 77 6.19 9.05 13.32
N ALA A 78 6.49 8.85 12.03
CA ALA A 78 5.52 9.04 10.94
C ALA A 78 4.28 8.14 11.11
N LEU A 79 4.48 6.93 11.62
CA LEU A 79 3.42 5.95 11.93
C LEU A 79 2.36 6.49 12.90
N LEU A 80 2.73 7.37 13.82
CA LEU A 80 1.77 7.96 14.76
C LEU A 80 0.77 8.91 14.10
N ARG A 81 1.12 9.48 12.93
CA ARG A 81 0.20 10.34 12.19
C ARG A 81 -0.90 9.55 11.48
N GLU A 82 -0.71 8.25 11.30
CA GLU A 82 -1.61 7.39 10.53
C GLU A 82 -2.52 6.52 11.41
N ILE A 83 -2.18 6.33 12.69
CA ILE A 83 -2.96 5.49 13.61
C ILE A 83 -4.20 6.27 14.08
N PRO A 84 -5.41 5.66 14.05
CA PRO A 84 -6.61 6.26 14.62
C PRO A 84 -6.43 6.64 16.10
N ASN A 85 -6.93 7.79 16.51
CA ASN A 85 -6.91 8.25 17.90
C ASN A 85 -7.93 7.49 18.76
N ASP A 86 -7.66 6.22 19.08
CA ASP A 86 -8.45 5.36 19.96
C ASP A 86 -7.66 4.92 21.22
N GLU A 87 -8.20 4.04 22.07
CA GLU A 87 -7.52 3.56 23.29
C GLU A 87 -6.16 2.87 23.02
N ILE A 88 -5.90 2.44 21.78
CA ILE A 88 -4.64 1.80 21.37
C ILE A 88 -3.61 2.88 21.00
N TYR A 89 -4.05 4.09 20.66
CA TYR A 89 -3.18 5.22 20.30
C TYR A 89 -2.19 5.56 21.39
N ASP A 90 -2.61 5.70 22.66
CA ASP A 90 -1.71 6.12 23.75
C ASP A 90 -0.59 5.11 24.01
N LYS A 91 -0.92 3.81 23.95
CA LYS A 91 0.06 2.72 24.11
C LYS A 91 1.02 2.68 22.92
N THR A 92 0.49 2.86 21.73
CA THR A 92 1.27 2.81 20.49
C THR A 92 2.16 4.04 20.33
N ALA A 93 1.65 5.24 20.66
CA ALA A 93 2.38 6.49 20.78
C ALA A 93 3.56 6.39 21.75
N SER A 94 3.33 5.81 22.93
CA SER A 94 4.40 5.60 23.91
C SER A 94 5.50 4.67 23.36
N LEU A 95 5.12 3.57 22.69
CA LEU A 95 6.08 2.65 22.08
C LEU A 95 6.90 3.31 20.97
N PHE A 96 6.26 4.05 20.05
CA PHE A 96 6.97 4.73 18.97
C PHE A 96 7.84 5.90 19.47
N ALA A 97 7.40 6.61 20.51
CA ALA A 97 8.23 7.61 21.17
C ALA A 97 9.48 6.97 21.82
N MET A 98 9.38 5.76 22.37
CA MET A 98 10.56 5.04 22.83
C MET A 98 11.44 4.59 21.67
N LEU A 99 10.86 4.04 20.60
CA LEU A 99 11.63 3.57 19.44
C LEU A 99 12.39 4.70 18.74
N SER A 100 11.81 5.90 18.65
CA SER A 100 12.46 7.05 18.01
C SER A 100 13.71 7.52 18.76
N THR A 101 13.82 7.27 20.08
CA THR A 101 15.05 7.54 20.84
C THR A 101 16.19 6.58 20.52
N ILE A 102 15.90 5.41 19.92
CA ILE A 102 16.88 4.38 19.58
C ILE A 102 17.26 4.47 18.09
N LYS A 103 16.27 4.69 17.21
CA LYS A 103 16.47 4.77 15.77
C LYS A 103 15.54 5.83 15.19
N GLU A 104 16.10 6.84 14.54
CA GLU A 104 15.34 7.95 13.95
C GLU A 104 14.47 7.51 12.75
N THR A 105 14.91 6.48 12.02
CA THR A 105 14.21 5.97 10.83
C THR A 105 13.95 4.47 10.89
N VAL A 106 12.80 4.03 10.40
CA VAL A 106 12.41 2.63 10.21
C VAL A 106 12.32 2.25 8.74
N GLU A 107 12.46 0.95 8.48
CA GLU A 107 12.20 0.37 7.16
C GLU A 107 10.85 -0.32 7.22
N ARG A 108 9.99 -0.09 6.22
CA ARG A 108 8.62 -0.60 6.19
C ARG A 108 8.18 -0.88 4.76
N ASP A 109 7.35 -1.89 4.59
CA ASP A 109 6.66 -2.11 3.32
C ASP A 109 5.36 -1.28 3.27
N ARG A 110 5.26 -0.40 2.28
CA ARG A 110 4.03 0.34 1.94
C ARG A 110 3.38 -0.29 0.72
N THR A 111 2.04 -0.37 0.75
CA THR A 111 1.26 -1.01 -0.30
C THR A 111 0.47 0.04 -1.06
N PHE A 112 0.60 0.06 -2.39
CA PHE A 112 -0.05 1.02 -3.27
C PHE A 112 -0.88 0.29 -4.33
N MET A 113 -2.07 0.82 -4.62
CA MET A 113 -2.92 0.37 -5.71
C MET A 113 -2.98 1.46 -6.78
N ILE A 114 -2.62 1.11 -8.01
CA ILE A 114 -2.70 1.99 -9.18
C ILE A 114 -3.87 1.54 -10.04
N ALA A 115 -4.76 2.47 -10.35
CA ALA A 115 -5.96 2.22 -11.13
C ALA A 115 -6.28 3.39 -12.07
N LYS A 116 -7.00 3.11 -13.15
CA LYS A 116 -7.48 4.16 -14.06
C LYS A 116 -8.63 4.96 -13.43
N GLY A 117 -8.71 6.26 -13.70
CA GLY A 117 -9.68 7.16 -13.08
C GLY A 117 -11.14 6.69 -13.17
N GLU A 118 -11.53 6.03 -14.26
CA GLU A 118 -12.91 5.59 -14.53
C GLU A 118 -13.40 4.48 -13.56
N ILE A 119 -12.51 3.69 -12.98
CA ILE A 119 -12.83 2.55 -12.12
C ILE A 119 -12.60 2.83 -10.62
N CYS A 120 -12.09 4.03 -10.29
CA CYS A 120 -11.63 4.34 -8.94
C CYS A 120 -12.74 4.27 -7.89
N SER A 121 -13.97 4.71 -8.21
CA SER A 121 -15.07 4.69 -7.25
C SER A 121 -15.43 3.26 -6.82
N GLU A 122 -15.64 2.35 -7.78
CA GLU A 122 -15.97 0.93 -7.49
C GLU A 122 -14.80 0.22 -6.78
N LEU A 123 -13.57 0.53 -7.16
CA LEU A 123 -12.38 -0.03 -6.53
C LEU A 123 -12.25 0.40 -5.06
N VAL A 124 -12.46 1.69 -4.77
CA VAL A 124 -12.39 2.22 -3.41
C VAL A 124 -13.47 1.57 -2.54
N GLU A 125 -14.71 1.47 -3.03
CA GLU A 125 -15.80 0.79 -2.31
C GLU A 125 -15.44 -0.67 -2.00
N THR A 126 -14.96 -1.41 -3.01
CA THR A 126 -14.56 -2.82 -2.84
C THR A 126 -13.45 -2.97 -1.79
N LEU A 127 -12.43 -2.11 -1.84
CA LEU A 127 -11.29 -2.19 -0.91
C LEU A 127 -11.69 -1.80 0.53
N GLN A 128 -12.63 -0.87 0.70
CA GLN A 128 -13.18 -0.53 2.00
C GLN A 128 -14.05 -1.65 2.58
N GLU A 129 -14.85 -2.33 1.75
CA GLU A 129 -15.62 -3.52 2.16
C GLU A 129 -14.70 -4.66 2.61
N LEU A 130 -13.54 -4.81 1.96
CA LEU A 130 -12.46 -5.70 2.36
C LEU A 130 -11.68 -5.20 3.59
N GLY A 131 -12.10 -4.11 4.23
CA GLY A 131 -11.56 -3.60 5.49
C GLY A 131 -10.23 -2.86 5.36
N PHE A 132 -9.82 -2.47 4.16
CA PHE A 132 -8.65 -1.61 3.97
C PHE A 132 -9.00 -0.15 4.24
N THR A 133 -8.09 0.56 4.88
CA THR A 133 -8.08 2.02 4.89
C THR A 133 -7.33 2.50 3.65
N LEU A 134 -7.95 3.39 2.87
CA LEU A 134 -7.34 3.95 1.67
C LEU A 134 -7.06 5.44 1.83
N ARG A 135 -5.90 5.86 1.33
CA ARG A 135 -5.56 7.27 1.14
C ARG A 135 -5.17 7.51 -0.31
N GLU A 136 -5.89 8.37 -1.01
CA GLU A 136 -5.46 8.86 -2.33
C GLU A 136 -4.18 9.67 -2.15
N LYS A 137 -3.19 9.40 -3.00
CA LYS A 137 -1.90 10.08 -2.98
C LYS A 137 -1.75 10.95 -4.20
N ASP A 138 -1.32 12.18 -3.98
CA ASP A 138 -0.96 13.08 -5.07
C ASP A 138 0.45 12.79 -5.61
N ALA A 139 0.78 13.38 -6.74
CA ALA A 139 2.06 13.16 -7.40
C ALA A 139 3.24 13.66 -6.56
N GLU A 140 3.08 14.74 -5.80
CA GLU A 140 4.15 15.30 -4.97
C GLU A 140 4.50 14.32 -3.84
N GLU A 141 3.49 13.82 -3.12
CA GLU A 141 3.67 12.83 -2.05
C GLU A 141 4.33 11.54 -2.55
N LEU A 142 4.02 11.08 -3.76
CA LEU A 142 4.54 9.82 -4.31
C LEU A 142 5.98 9.94 -4.80
N LEU A 143 6.36 11.12 -5.30
CA LEU A 143 7.70 11.39 -5.81
C LEU A 143 8.71 11.63 -4.69
N GLU A 144 8.25 11.97 -3.48
CA GLU A 144 9.09 12.13 -2.29
C GLU A 144 9.41 10.81 -1.57
N ILE A 145 8.82 9.69 -1.98
CA ILE A 145 9.02 8.39 -1.33
C ILE A 145 10.47 7.91 -1.53
N GLU A 146 11.20 7.74 -0.42
CA GLU A 146 12.54 7.17 -0.40
C GLU A 146 12.49 5.63 -0.37
N LEU A 147 12.81 5.00 -1.52
CA LEU A 147 12.88 3.54 -1.68
C LEU A 147 14.24 2.97 -1.28
N LEU A 148 14.25 1.76 -0.72
CA LEU A 148 15.44 1.05 -0.19
C LEU A 148 16.29 0.28 -1.21
#